data_AF-A0A352FQA5-F1
#
_entry.id   AF-A0A352FQA5-F1
#
_cell.length_a   1.000
_cell.length_b   1.000
_cell.length_c   1.000
_cell.angle_alpha   90.00
_cell.angle_beta   90.00
_cell.angle_gamma   90.00
#
_symmetry.space_group_name_H-M   'P 1'
#
loop_
_entity.id
_entity.type
_entity.pdbx_description
1 polymer ?
#
loop_
_entity_poly.entity_id
_entity_poly.type
_entity_poly.pdbx_seq_one_letter_code
_entity_poly.pdbx_strand_id
1 'polypeptide(L)'
;MFFATSWKGERVLTGYYDLHWYAKGVLAENDFCLAANHARFIEQPIPLPVLDRKCNTNVSGWFRGVRLLTSSECLRVLEVLNEFPDKTADYLDEIDRLERFNLKHTGYRYPSFRKTDKFSWETAPSDLLAGSAASKLAKQEKVLNTSPSGLWKCDECSKLVKNKALLKRCPNCGTVGTLRPSARG
;
A
#
# COMPACT_ATOMS: atom_id res chain seq x y z
N MET A 1 7.82 -4.30 -10.44
CA MET A 1 7.35 -5.00 -9.21
C MET A 1 6.15 -5.86 -9.56
N PHE A 2 6.25 -7.17 -9.38
CA PHE A 2 5.15 -8.11 -9.64
C PHE A 2 4.20 -8.22 -8.43
N PHE A 3 2.90 -8.29 -8.68
CA PHE A 3 1.88 -8.32 -7.63
C PHE A 3 1.26 -9.71 -7.47
N ALA A 4 1.59 -10.35 -6.35
CA ALA A 4 1.02 -11.64 -5.95
C ALA A 4 0.07 -11.46 -4.77
N THR A 5 -1.09 -12.11 -4.85
CA THR A 5 -2.13 -12.09 -3.81
C THR A 5 -2.60 -13.51 -3.50
N SER A 6 -3.41 -13.66 -2.45
CA SER A 6 -4.09 -14.91 -2.15
C SER A 6 -5.52 -14.87 -2.71
N TRP A 7 -5.85 -15.79 -3.61
CA TRP A 7 -7.18 -15.94 -4.19
C TRP A 7 -7.66 -17.38 -4.00
N LYS A 8 -8.82 -17.55 -3.36
CA LYS A 8 -9.43 -18.88 -3.07
C LYS A 8 -8.46 -19.87 -2.39
N GLY A 9 -7.58 -19.38 -1.53
CA GLY A 9 -6.61 -20.21 -0.79
C GLY A 9 -5.29 -20.48 -1.52
N GLU A 10 -5.14 -20.02 -2.77
CA GLU A 10 -3.92 -20.17 -3.56
C GLU A 10 -3.21 -18.82 -3.76
N ARG A 11 -1.87 -18.83 -3.80
CA ARG A 11 -1.11 -17.63 -4.19
C ARG A 11 -1.08 -17.53 -5.71
N VAL A 12 -1.50 -16.37 -6.21
CA VAL A 12 -1.63 -16.08 -7.63
C VAL A 12 -0.94 -14.77 -7.98
N LEU A 13 -0.34 -14.71 -9.16
CA LEU A 13 0.17 -13.50 -9.78
C LEU A 13 -0.96 -12.83 -10.58
N THR A 14 -1.11 -11.51 -10.43
CA THR A 14 -2.26 -10.76 -10.97
C THR A 14 -1.88 -9.57 -11.82
N GLY A 15 -0.59 -9.21 -11.85
CA GLY A 15 -0.13 -8.04 -12.57
C GLY A 15 1.23 -7.56 -12.11
N TYR A 16 1.62 -6.38 -12.59
CA TYR A 16 2.82 -5.70 -12.19
C TYR A 16 2.67 -4.18 -12.25
N TYR A 17 3.58 -3.52 -11.55
CA TYR A 17 3.86 -2.09 -11.67
C TYR A 17 5.27 -1.91 -12.23
N ASP A 18 5.42 -1.08 -13.25
CA ASP A 18 6.72 -0.56 -13.64
C ASP A 18 7.05 0.64 -12.76
N LEU A 19 8.08 0.50 -11.93
CA LEU A 19 8.39 1.49 -10.90
C LEU A 19 9.35 2.51 -11.49
N HIS A 20 8.95 3.78 -11.51
CA HIS A 20 9.79 4.86 -12.00
C HIS A 20 10.47 5.62 -10.87
N TRP A 21 9.85 5.65 -9.69
CA TRP A 21 10.33 6.46 -8.58
C TRP A 21 10.05 5.79 -7.23
N TYR A 22 10.92 6.06 -6.27
CA TYR A 22 10.71 5.67 -4.88
C TYR A 22 11.28 6.73 -3.92
N ALA A 23 10.70 6.80 -2.73
CA ALA A 23 11.28 7.48 -1.57
C ALA A 23 11.11 6.65 -0.31
N LYS A 24 11.96 6.92 0.68
CA LYS A 24 11.80 6.33 2.01
C LYS A 24 10.49 6.81 2.62
N GLY A 25 9.67 5.87 3.04
CA GLY A 25 8.43 6.12 3.74
C GLY A 25 8.70 6.71 5.13
N VAL A 26 7.73 7.47 5.60
CA VAL A 26 7.80 8.21 6.87
C VAL A 26 7.04 7.54 8.01
N LEU A 27 6.36 6.42 7.72
CA LEU A 27 5.43 5.77 8.64
C LEU A 27 6.01 4.56 9.36
N ALA A 28 7.05 3.93 8.83
CA ALA A 28 7.73 2.81 9.48
C ALA A 28 9.20 2.72 9.03
N GLU A 29 10.03 2.13 9.89
CA GLU A 29 11.41 1.83 9.56
C GLU A 29 11.47 0.88 8.35
N ASN A 30 12.22 1.28 7.32
CA ASN A 30 12.33 0.57 6.03
C ASN A 30 11.03 0.48 5.21
N ASP A 31 10.07 1.38 5.45
CA ASP A 31 8.95 1.57 4.52
C ASP A 31 9.38 2.42 3.32
N PHE A 32 8.71 2.25 2.19
CA PHE A 32 8.98 3.00 0.97
C PHE A 32 7.68 3.40 0.30
N CYS A 33 7.65 4.63 -0.20
CA CYS A 33 6.62 5.07 -1.11
C CYS A 33 7.12 4.87 -2.52
N LEU A 34 6.33 4.14 -3.31
CA LEU A 34 6.65 3.76 -4.67
C LEU A 34 5.67 4.47 -5.60
N ALA A 35 6.17 4.91 -6.74
CA ALA A 35 5.31 5.47 -7.77
C ALA A 35 5.67 4.84 -9.12
N ALA A 36 4.61 4.37 -9.78
CA ALA A 36 4.67 3.68 -11.04
C ALA A 36 4.24 4.62 -12.16
N ASN A 37 4.94 4.58 -13.28
CA ASN A 37 4.50 5.25 -14.51
C ASN A 37 3.60 4.33 -15.36
N HIS A 38 3.66 3.02 -15.12
CA HIS A 38 2.86 2.02 -15.81
C HIS A 38 2.43 0.90 -14.85
N ALA A 39 1.24 0.38 -15.08
CA ALA A 39 0.71 -0.79 -14.40
C ALA A 39 0.09 -1.71 -15.44
N ARG A 40 0.16 -3.02 -15.19
CA ARG A 40 -0.55 -4.02 -15.96
C ARG A 40 -1.26 -4.98 -15.02
N PHE A 41 -2.55 -5.19 -15.21
CA PHE A 41 -3.33 -6.23 -14.54
C PHE A 41 -3.92 -7.19 -15.56
N ILE A 42 -4.08 -8.45 -15.17
CA ILE A 42 -4.59 -9.51 -16.03
C ILE A 42 -5.93 -10.02 -15.51
N GLU A 43 -6.80 -10.46 -16.44
CA GLU A 43 -8.13 -10.97 -16.09
C GLU A 43 -8.08 -12.27 -15.29
N GLN A 44 -7.23 -13.20 -15.73
CA GLN A 44 -7.10 -14.52 -15.14
C GLN A 44 -5.82 -14.57 -14.31
N PRO A 45 -5.90 -14.58 -12.96
CA PRO A 45 -4.72 -14.72 -12.11
C PRO A 45 -3.96 -16.02 -12.42
N ILE A 46 -2.64 -15.96 -12.42
CA ILE A 46 -1.77 -17.11 -12.69
C ILE A 46 -1.31 -17.71 -11.37
N PRO A 47 -1.65 -18.97 -11.05
CA PRO A 47 -1.10 -19.65 -9.89
C PRO A 47 0.43 -19.68 -9.89
N LEU A 48 1.07 -19.38 -8.76
CA LEU A 48 2.54 -19.36 -8.68
C LEU A 48 3.19 -20.70 -9.11
N PRO A 49 2.64 -21.89 -8.79
CA PRO A 49 3.20 -23.15 -9.31
C PRO A 49 3.12 -23.29 -10.83
N VAL A 50 2.12 -22.69 -11.47
CA VAL A 50 2.00 -22.65 -12.95
C VAL A 50 3.06 -21.72 -13.52
N LEU A 51 3.25 -20.55 -12.89
CA LEU A 51 4.28 -19.60 -13.26
C LEU A 51 5.68 -20.21 -13.16
N ASP A 52 5.97 -20.96 -12.10
CA ASP A 52 7.24 -21.65 -11.92
C ASP A 52 7.58 -22.59 -13.07
N ARG A 53 6.58 -23.33 -13.58
CA ARG A 53 6.75 -24.20 -14.75
C ARG A 53 6.97 -23.41 -16.03
N LYS A 54 6.22 -22.31 -16.25
CA LYS A 54 6.33 -21.48 -17.46
C LYS A 54 7.65 -20.70 -17.51
N CYS A 55 8.10 -20.20 -16.37
CA CYS A 55 9.24 -19.28 -16.28
C CYS A 55 10.51 -19.95 -15.75
N ASN A 56 10.49 -21.25 -15.46
CA ASN A 56 11.59 -21.95 -14.77
C ASN A 56 12.07 -21.17 -13.53
N THR A 57 11.13 -20.90 -12.62
CA THR A 57 11.36 -20.16 -11.36
C THR A 57 11.01 -21.01 -10.14
N ASN A 58 11.28 -20.48 -8.95
CA ASN A 58 10.84 -21.05 -7.67
C ASN A 58 10.20 -19.97 -6.79
N VAL A 59 9.22 -19.26 -7.35
CA VAL A 59 8.48 -18.20 -6.66
C VAL A 59 7.28 -18.73 -5.89
N SER A 60 6.82 -19.95 -6.14
CA SER A 60 5.79 -20.61 -5.32
C SER A 60 6.30 -21.03 -3.94
N GLY A 61 7.63 -21.09 -3.75
CA GLY A 61 8.26 -21.29 -2.45
C GLY A 61 7.82 -20.26 -1.41
N TRP A 62 7.96 -20.60 -0.13
CA TRP A 62 7.50 -19.72 0.95
C TRP A 62 8.28 -18.39 0.97
N PHE A 63 7.54 -17.27 1.00
CA PHE A 63 8.07 -15.94 1.27
C PHE A 63 7.01 -15.12 2.03
N ARG A 64 7.44 -14.39 3.06
CA ARG A 64 6.53 -13.67 3.96
C ARG A 64 5.87 -12.45 3.32
N GLY A 65 6.66 -11.61 2.65
CA GLY A 65 6.18 -10.34 2.09
C GLY A 65 6.65 -10.12 0.66
N VAL A 66 7.98 -10.10 0.47
CA VAL A 66 8.61 -9.89 -0.84
C VAL A 66 9.49 -11.09 -1.21
N ARG A 67 9.56 -11.35 -2.51
CA ARG A 67 10.50 -12.30 -3.12
C ARG A 67 11.31 -11.51 -4.16
N LEU A 68 12.63 -11.55 -4.03
CA LEU A 68 13.51 -10.97 -5.04
C LEU A 68 13.65 -11.94 -6.20
N LEU A 69 13.63 -11.39 -7.40
CA LEU A 69 13.85 -12.10 -8.65
C LEU A 69 15.12 -11.53 -9.30
N THR A 70 15.86 -12.39 -9.98
CA THR A 70 16.93 -11.98 -10.89
C THR A 70 16.34 -11.26 -12.10
N SER A 71 17.15 -10.46 -12.80
CA SER A 71 16.72 -9.78 -14.03
C SER A 71 16.17 -10.76 -15.07
N SER A 72 16.77 -11.95 -15.19
CA SER A 72 16.31 -12.97 -16.13
C SER A 72 14.95 -13.54 -15.77
N GLU A 73 14.67 -13.76 -14.47
CA GLU A 73 13.37 -14.21 -13.99
C GLU A 73 12.31 -13.14 -14.20
N CYS A 74 12.64 -11.87 -13.94
CA CYS A 74 11.74 -10.75 -14.21
C CYS A 74 11.30 -10.70 -15.67
N LEU A 75 12.23 -10.84 -16.62
CA LEU A 75 11.91 -10.80 -18.06
C LEU A 75 10.96 -11.94 -18.45
N ARG A 76 11.22 -13.16 -18.00
CA ARG A 76 10.34 -14.31 -18.31
C ARG A 76 8.95 -14.17 -17.70
N VAL A 77 8.85 -13.69 -16.47
CA VAL A 77 7.55 -13.41 -15.83
C VAL A 77 6.81 -12.29 -16.56
N LEU A 78 7.52 -11.25 -16.99
CA LEU A 78 6.94 -10.15 -17.76
C LEU A 78 6.39 -10.63 -19.12
N GLU A 79 7.16 -11.44 -19.86
CA GLU A 79 6.72 -12.05 -21.11
C GLU A 79 5.42 -12.83 -20.92
N VAL A 80 5.37 -13.72 -19.92
CA VAL A 80 4.17 -14.50 -19.61
C VAL A 80 2.98 -13.61 -19.26
N LEU A 81 3.15 -12.54 -18.47
CA LEU A 81 2.05 -11.62 -18.15
C LEU A 81 1.53 -10.85 -19.36
N ASN A 82 2.39 -10.56 -20.33
CA ASN A 82 2.02 -9.81 -21.53
C ASN A 82 1.23 -10.65 -22.54
N GLU A 83 1.23 -11.98 -22.40
CA GLU A 83 0.38 -12.89 -23.20
C GLU A 83 -1.11 -12.80 -22.82
N PHE A 84 -1.43 -12.34 -21.61
CA PHE A 84 -2.80 -12.28 -21.11
C PHE A 84 -3.47 -10.94 -21.46
N PRO A 85 -4.80 -10.92 -21.63
CA PRO A 85 -5.55 -9.68 -21.83
C PRO A 85 -5.28 -8.66 -20.73
N ASP A 86 -5.03 -7.42 -21.15
CA ASP A 86 -4.82 -6.29 -20.25
C ASP A 86 -6.16 -5.82 -19.66
N LYS A 87 -6.25 -5.83 -18.33
CA LYS A 87 -7.40 -5.41 -17.54
C LYS A 87 -7.12 -4.21 -16.64
N THR A 88 -6.07 -3.47 -16.96
CA THR A 88 -5.64 -2.31 -16.16
C THR A 88 -6.70 -1.23 -16.10
N ALA A 89 -7.35 -0.92 -17.22
CA ALA A 89 -8.42 0.08 -17.27
C ALA A 89 -9.58 -0.30 -16.32
N ASP A 90 -10.10 -1.53 -16.46
CA ASP A 90 -11.17 -2.08 -15.61
C ASP A 90 -10.79 -2.01 -14.12
N TYR A 91 -9.54 -2.32 -13.79
CA TYR A 91 -9.03 -2.26 -12.42
C TYR A 91 -8.95 -0.82 -11.87
N LEU A 92 -8.47 0.13 -12.68
CA LEU A 92 -8.38 1.54 -12.29
C LEU A 92 -9.77 2.19 -12.15
N ASP A 93 -10.72 1.80 -12.98
CA ASP A 93 -12.11 2.25 -12.90
C ASP A 93 -12.77 1.76 -11.60
N GLU A 94 -12.51 0.53 -11.19
CA GLU A 94 -12.99 0.01 -9.91
C GLU A 94 -12.38 0.75 -8.72
N ILE A 95 -11.08 1.07 -8.77
CA ILE A 95 -10.43 1.92 -7.75
C ILE A 95 -11.11 3.29 -7.69
N ASP A 96 -11.33 3.96 -8.83
CA ASP A 96 -11.98 5.27 -8.85
C ASP A 96 -13.43 5.19 -8.33
N ARG A 97 -14.16 4.12 -8.66
CA ARG A 97 -15.51 3.88 -8.12
C ARG A 97 -15.48 3.79 -6.59
N LEU A 98 -14.53 3.04 -6.01
CA LEU A 98 -14.37 2.91 -4.56
C LEU A 98 -13.96 4.23 -3.91
N GLU A 99 -13.07 5.01 -4.53
CA GLU A 99 -12.68 6.33 -4.04
C GLU A 99 -13.86 7.30 -4.01
N ARG A 100 -14.68 7.34 -5.07
CA ARG A 100 -15.90 8.16 -5.12
C ARG A 100 -16.91 7.73 -4.06
N PHE A 101 -17.04 6.42 -3.84
CA PHE A 101 -17.88 5.87 -2.77
C PHE A 101 -17.39 6.36 -1.39
N ASN A 102 -16.09 6.24 -1.11
CA ASN A 102 -15.51 6.73 0.14
C ASN A 102 -15.72 8.24 0.33
N LEU A 103 -15.51 9.02 -0.73
CA LEU A 103 -15.68 10.47 -0.70
C LEU A 103 -17.12 10.83 -0.32
N LYS A 104 -18.11 10.16 -0.93
CA LYS A 104 -19.53 10.38 -0.63
C LYS A 104 -19.88 10.07 0.83
N HIS A 105 -19.31 9.01 1.41
CA HIS A 105 -19.69 8.54 2.75
C HIS A 105 -18.88 9.14 3.90
N THR A 106 -17.64 9.54 3.64
CA THR A 106 -16.71 9.98 4.69
C THR A 106 -16.22 11.41 4.49
N GLY A 107 -16.51 12.02 3.35
CA GLY A 107 -15.91 13.29 2.93
C GLY A 107 -14.47 13.16 2.42
N TYR A 108 -13.90 11.95 2.34
CA TYR A 108 -12.53 11.71 1.87
C TYR A 108 -12.46 10.53 0.90
N ARG A 109 -11.68 10.66 -0.19
CA ARG A 109 -11.35 9.52 -1.09
C ARG A 109 -10.53 8.47 -0.36
N TYR A 110 -9.57 8.92 0.44
CA TYR A 110 -8.71 8.08 1.28
C TYR A 110 -8.88 8.46 2.76
N PRO A 111 -9.83 7.85 3.48
CA PRO A 111 -10.14 8.22 4.87
C PRO A 111 -8.93 8.14 5.81
N SER A 112 -8.08 7.12 5.65
CA SER A 112 -6.87 6.92 6.46
C SER A 112 -5.86 8.07 6.33
N PHE A 113 -5.87 8.78 5.20
CA PHE A 113 -5.02 9.93 4.91
C PHE A 113 -5.76 11.28 5.04
N ARG A 114 -7.09 11.24 5.24
CA ARG A 114 -7.99 12.40 5.14
C ARG A 114 -7.77 13.21 3.85
N LYS A 115 -7.58 12.50 2.74
CA LYS A 115 -7.32 13.10 1.43
C LYS A 115 -8.60 13.09 0.60
N THR A 116 -8.97 14.26 0.08
CA THR A 116 -10.15 14.49 -0.77
C THR A 116 -9.85 14.24 -2.24
N ASP A 117 -8.61 14.50 -2.65
CA ASP A 117 -8.14 14.36 -4.03
C ASP A 117 -7.38 13.04 -4.26
N LYS A 118 -7.14 12.71 -5.53
CA LYS A 118 -6.33 11.55 -5.94
C LYS A 118 -4.87 11.75 -5.53
N PHE A 119 -4.13 10.66 -5.36
CA PHE A 119 -2.67 10.75 -5.31
C PHE A 119 -2.13 11.15 -6.69
N SER A 120 -1.19 12.08 -6.70
CA SER A 120 -0.52 12.53 -7.92
C SER A 120 0.96 12.81 -7.65
N TRP A 121 1.73 12.92 -8.72
CA TRP A 121 3.15 13.26 -8.64
C TRP A 121 3.39 14.63 -8.02
N GLU A 122 2.49 15.58 -8.27
CA GLU A 122 2.56 16.94 -7.72
C GLU A 122 2.33 16.95 -6.21
N THR A 123 1.42 16.11 -5.70
CA THR A 123 1.15 16.04 -4.26
C THR A 123 2.08 15.09 -3.52
N ALA A 124 2.75 14.17 -4.22
CA ALA A 124 3.61 13.15 -3.61
C ALA A 124 4.66 13.74 -2.66
N PRO A 125 5.42 14.81 -2.99
CA PRO A 125 6.37 15.41 -2.04
C PRO A 125 5.71 15.82 -0.72
N SER A 126 4.52 16.44 -0.78
CA SER A 126 3.80 16.88 0.43
C SER A 126 3.25 15.70 1.24
N ASP A 127 2.76 14.66 0.57
CA ASP A 127 2.25 13.44 1.20
C ASP A 127 3.37 12.67 1.92
N LEU A 128 4.60 12.75 1.39
CA LEU A 128 5.81 12.17 1.98
C LEU A 128 6.38 13.01 3.11
N LEU A 129 6.52 14.31 2.93
CA LEU A 129 7.11 15.23 3.91
C LEU A 129 6.21 15.45 5.12
N ALA A 130 4.89 15.32 4.97
CA ALA A 130 3.95 15.46 6.08
C ALA A 130 4.20 14.45 7.22
N GLY A 131 4.87 13.32 6.96
CA GLY A 131 5.34 12.43 8.03
C GLY A 131 6.81 12.61 8.43
N SER A 132 7.65 13.32 7.66
CA SER A 132 9.07 13.52 8.02
C SER A 132 9.26 14.58 9.11
N ALA A 133 8.32 15.53 9.25
CA ALA A 133 8.29 16.44 10.39
C ALA A 133 7.97 15.68 11.70
N ALA A 134 7.10 14.66 11.63
CA ALA A 134 6.81 13.76 12.76
C ALA A 134 7.92 12.71 12.99
N SER A 135 8.70 12.36 11.97
CA SER A 135 9.75 11.33 12.06
C SER A 135 11.05 11.81 12.72
N LYS A 136 11.23 13.11 12.98
CA LYS A 136 12.40 13.61 13.72
C LYS A 136 12.46 13.14 15.18
N LEU A 137 11.41 12.50 15.69
CA LEU A 137 11.34 11.93 17.05
C LEU A 137 11.38 10.40 17.10
N ALA A 138 11.41 9.69 15.97
CA ALA A 138 11.26 8.24 15.97
C ALA A 138 12.60 7.49 16.01
N LYS A 139 13.23 7.44 17.19
CA LYS A 139 13.93 6.22 17.67
C LYS A 139 12.90 5.14 18.11
N GLN A 140 11.65 5.22 17.64
CA GLN A 140 10.50 4.78 18.40
C GLN A 140 10.04 3.36 18.05
N GLU A 141 9.73 2.65 19.12
CA GLU A 141 9.04 1.37 19.19
C GLU A 141 7.99 1.17 18.10
N LYS A 142 7.91 -0.07 17.61
CA LYS A 142 6.95 -0.52 16.60
C LYS A 142 5.53 -0.14 17.00
N VAL A 143 4.98 0.89 16.35
CA VAL A 143 3.59 1.34 16.60
C VAL A 143 2.65 0.21 16.21
N LEU A 144 1.86 -0.29 17.17
CA LEU A 144 0.88 -1.33 16.92
C LEU A 144 -0.22 -0.79 15.98
N ASN A 145 -0.59 -1.57 14.97
CA ASN A 145 -1.72 -1.27 14.08
C ASN A 145 -3.09 -1.57 14.73
N THR A 146 -3.09 -1.96 16.00
CA THR A 146 -4.29 -2.26 16.78
C THR A 146 -4.27 -1.48 18.09
N SER A 147 -5.45 -1.04 18.52
CA SER A 147 -5.67 -0.44 19.83
C SER A 147 -6.70 -1.28 20.58
N PRO A 148 -6.36 -1.86 21.76
CA PRO A 148 -7.30 -2.66 22.56
C PRO A 148 -8.58 -1.92 22.95
N SER A 149 -8.54 -0.58 23.01
CA SER A 149 -9.66 0.29 23.36
C SER A 149 -10.35 0.91 22.14
N GLY A 150 -9.76 0.78 20.95
CA GLY A 150 -10.16 1.56 19.76
C GLY A 150 -9.88 3.07 19.89
N LEU A 151 -9.08 3.48 20.88
CA LEU A 151 -8.67 4.87 21.08
C LEU A 151 -7.20 5.07 20.68
N TRP A 152 -6.96 6.18 20.02
CA TRP A 152 -5.65 6.60 19.53
C TRP A 152 -5.34 8.00 20.04
N LYS A 153 -4.21 8.18 20.73
CA LYS A 153 -3.75 9.49 21.18
C LYS A 153 -2.76 10.06 20.16
N CYS A 154 -2.89 11.34 19.82
CA CYS A 154 -1.93 12.04 18.97
C CYS A 154 -0.79 12.61 19.80
N ASP A 155 0.46 12.30 19.47
CA ASP A 155 1.64 12.83 20.18
C ASP A 155 1.83 14.35 19.97
N GLU A 156 1.31 14.90 18.86
CA GLU A 156 1.45 16.32 18.52
C GLU A 156 0.41 17.20 19.23
N CYS A 157 -0.88 16.86 19.11
CA CYS A 157 -1.97 17.68 19.66
C CYS A 157 -2.62 17.10 20.92
N SER A 158 -2.13 15.97 21.41
CA SER A 158 -2.64 15.25 22.60
C SER A 158 -4.11 14.81 22.57
N LYS A 159 -4.83 15.01 21.45
CA LYS A 159 -6.24 14.61 21.32
C LYS A 159 -6.40 13.10 21.16
N LEU A 160 -7.50 12.60 21.74
CA LEU A 160 -7.95 11.22 21.58
C LEU A 160 -8.88 11.08 20.38
N VAL A 161 -8.68 10.01 19.62
CA VAL A 161 -9.39 9.69 18.40
C VAL A 161 -9.96 8.29 18.54
N LYS A 162 -11.27 8.15 18.39
CA LYS A 162 -11.92 6.83 18.38
C LYS A 162 -11.94 6.29 16.96
N ASN A 163 -11.19 5.23 16.70
CA ASN A 163 -11.23 4.52 15.42
C ASN A 163 -10.85 3.04 15.60
N LYS A 164 -11.46 2.16 14.80
CA LYS A 164 -11.16 0.71 14.87
C LYS A 164 -9.74 0.37 14.38
N ALA A 165 -9.21 1.15 13.44
CA ALA A 165 -7.87 0.97 12.87
C ALA A 165 -6.99 2.21 13.07
N LEU A 166 -5.67 2.04 13.00
CA LEU A 166 -4.72 3.16 13.03
C LEU A 166 -4.94 4.05 11.79
N LEU A 167 -5.35 5.30 12.01
CA LEU A 167 -5.30 6.31 10.94
C LEU A 167 -3.85 6.73 10.71
N LYS A 168 -3.48 6.99 9.45
CA LYS A 168 -2.14 7.48 9.13
C LYS A 168 -2.00 8.96 9.46
N ARG A 169 -3.11 9.72 9.44
CA ARG A 169 -3.16 11.15 9.75
C ARG A 169 -4.05 11.42 10.97
N CYS A 170 -3.64 12.32 11.86
CA CYS A 170 -4.48 12.77 12.97
C CYS A 170 -5.71 13.55 12.44
N PRO A 171 -6.95 13.20 12.83
CA PRO A 171 -8.14 13.94 12.44
C PRO A 171 -8.31 15.30 13.14
N ASN A 172 -7.54 15.58 14.19
CA ASN A 172 -7.59 16.89 14.84
C ASN A 172 -6.57 17.88 14.24
N CYS A 173 -5.27 17.56 14.29
CA CYS A 173 -4.22 18.47 13.83
C CYS A 173 -3.72 18.21 12.40
N GLY A 174 -4.12 17.12 11.76
CA GLY A 174 -3.69 16.81 10.39
C GLY A 174 -2.25 16.29 10.27
N THR A 175 -1.49 16.15 11.36
CA THR A 175 -0.12 15.60 11.33
C THR A 175 -0.14 14.09 11.04
N VAL A 176 0.81 13.63 10.24
CA VAL A 176 0.92 12.21 9.80
C VAL A 176 1.83 11.44 10.75
N GLY A 177 1.51 10.18 11.05
CA GLY A 177 2.36 9.27 11.81
C GLY A 177 2.39 9.48 13.34
N THR A 178 1.54 10.37 13.88
CA THR A 178 1.57 10.76 15.30
C THR A 178 0.63 9.98 16.21
N LEU A 179 -0.20 9.08 15.67
CA LEU A 179 -1.21 8.37 16.47
C LEU A 179 -0.58 7.14 17.14
N ARG A 180 -0.79 7.00 18.45
CA ARG A 180 -0.36 5.88 19.29
C ARG A 180 -1.56 5.23 19.97
N PRO A 181 -1.57 3.89 20.14
CA PRO A 181 -2.66 3.23 20.86
C PRO A 181 -2.70 3.74 22.31
N SER A 182 -3.88 4.15 22.77
CA SER A 182 -4.09 4.50 24.17
C SER A 182 -4.66 3.29 24.91
N ALA A 183 -4.02 2.87 26.00
CA ALA A 183 -4.71 2.08 27.02
C ALA A 183 -5.91 2.90 27.53
N ARG A 184 -6.98 2.22 27.97
CA ARG A 184 -8.21 2.87 28.46
C ARG A 184 -7.86 3.97 29.48
N GLY A 185 -8.48 5.13 29.34
CA GLY A 185 -8.75 6.00 30.49
C GLY A 185 -9.93 5.44 31.28
#